data_AF-A0A7W1QAK3-F1
#
_entry.id   AF-A0A7W1QAK3-F1
#
_cell.length_a   1.000
_cell.length_b   1.000
_cell.length_c   1.000
_cell.angle_alpha   90.00
_cell.angle_beta   90.00
_cell.angle_gamma   90.00
#
_symmetry.space_group_name_H-M   'P 1'
#
loop_
_entity.id
_entity.type
_entity.pdbx_description
1 polymer ?
#
loop_
_entity_poly.entity_id
_entity_poly.type
_entity_poly.pdbx_seq_one_letter_code
_entity_poly.pdbx_strand_id
1 'polypeptide(L)'
;MRRALPAVAALVAMLLLPAAATAKGPSAASISGPGLDHAISIQGYGEGDSSSPLGILVEQSGFFAQVFEQTPSPTSSRRPTSQLGPRYDVTYTVPGGPNGDSILHQDLYPYAANGPVSYVAPNQTFWASQKTAGGWFRGDIQLKRMLVKAGMPARAPSQSATHGGKLGVALGAGAGVAVAAAGLALLYRRRSASG
;
A
#
# COMPACT_ATOMS: atom_id res chain seq x y z
N MET A 1 -9.29 54.96 50.46
CA MET A 1 -9.58 53.50 50.47
C MET A 1 -8.91 52.85 49.28
N ARG A 2 -8.36 51.66 49.51
CA ARG A 2 -7.25 51.03 48.78
C ARG A 2 -7.67 50.48 47.41
N ARG A 3 -6.70 50.54 46.48
CA ARG A 3 -6.72 50.14 45.08
C ARG A 3 -7.12 48.67 44.91
N ALA A 4 -8.08 48.38 44.05
CA ALA A 4 -8.41 47.01 43.66
C ALA A 4 -8.87 46.96 42.20
N LEU A 5 -7.98 47.23 41.25
CA LEU A 5 -8.18 46.89 39.82
C LEU A 5 -6.80 46.83 39.14
N PRO A 6 -6.05 45.72 39.33
CA PRO A 6 -5.49 45.07 38.13
C PRO A 6 -5.33 43.56 38.36
N ALA A 7 -6.43 42.81 38.51
CA ALA A 7 -6.36 41.34 38.56
C ALA A 7 -7.16 40.66 37.43
N VAL A 8 -8.07 41.39 36.77
CA VAL A 8 -8.97 40.80 35.75
C VAL A 8 -8.39 40.88 34.33
N ALA A 9 -7.46 41.80 34.05
CA ALA A 9 -6.88 41.95 32.71
C ALA A 9 -5.82 40.89 32.37
N ALA A 10 -5.21 40.22 33.37
CA ALA A 10 -4.16 39.23 33.13
C ALA A 10 -4.70 37.83 32.79
N LEU A 11 -5.94 37.50 33.16
CA LEU A 11 -6.52 36.17 32.89
C LEU A 11 -7.06 36.03 31.45
N VAL A 12 -7.40 37.15 30.78
CA VAL A 12 -7.97 37.11 29.42
C VAL A 12 -6.88 37.02 28.35
N ALA A 13 -5.64 37.44 28.65
CA ALA A 13 -4.54 37.41 27.68
C ALA A 13 -3.93 36.01 27.44
N MET A 14 -4.18 35.03 28.33
CA MET A 14 -3.64 33.67 28.17
C MET A 14 -4.49 32.76 27.26
N LEU A 15 -5.71 33.15 26.86
CA LEU A 15 -6.56 32.36 25.97
C LEU A 15 -6.34 32.63 24.47
N LEU A 16 -5.39 33.50 24.10
CA LEU A 16 -5.15 33.90 22.71
C LEU A 16 -3.91 33.26 22.07
N LEU A 17 -3.26 32.31 22.75
CA LEU A 17 -2.24 31.49 22.10
C LEU A 17 -2.97 30.38 21.35
N PRO A 18 -3.06 30.40 19.99
CA PRO A 18 -3.42 29.19 19.28
C PRO A 18 -2.40 28.14 19.69
N ALA A 19 -2.85 27.09 20.38
CA ALA A 19 -2.04 25.91 20.59
C ALA A 19 -1.48 25.53 19.22
N ALA A 20 -0.17 25.59 19.05
CA ALA A 20 0.46 25.15 17.81
C ALA A 20 0.03 23.69 17.63
N ALA A 21 -0.89 23.44 16.71
CA ALA A 21 -1.30 22.09 16.35
C ALA A 21 -0.12 21.48 15.57
N THR A 22 0.81 20.92 16.32
CA THR A 22 2.02 20.29 15.80
C THR A 22 1.61 19.02 15.06
N ALA A 23 1.72 19.11 13.73
CA ALA A 23 1.45 18.11 12.68
C ALA A 23 -0.02 17.80 12.35
N LYS A 24 -0.50 18.29 11.20
CA LYS A 24 -1.75 17.84 10.57
C LYS A 24 -1.50 17.23 9.19
N GLY A 25 -0.42 16.44 9.06
CA GLY A 25 -0.15 15.60 7.90
C GLY A 25 1.06 14.69 8.12
N PRO A 26 1.24 13.65 7.30
CA PRO A 26 2.40 12.77 7.40
C PRO A 26 3.73 13.53 7.20
N SER A 27 4.78 13.10 7.91
CA SER A 27 6.17 13.54 7.69
C SER A 27 6.94 12.62 6.73
N ALA A 28 6.43 11.41 6.55
CA ALA A 28 7.01 10.43 5.63
C ALA A 28 5.94 9.45 5.15
N ALA A 29 6.19 8.87 3.99
CA ALA A 29 5.49 7.71 3.49
C ALA A 29 6.49 6.67 2.94
N SER A 30 6.18 5.40 3.12
CA SER A 30 6.88 4.28 2.52
C SER A 30 5.89 3.46 1.70
N ILE A 31 6.22 3.17 0.44
CA ILE A 31 5.35 2.45 -0.48
C ILE A 31 6.01 1.14 -0.88
N SER A 32 5.33 0.03 -0.64
CA SER A 32 5.79 -1.31 -1.01
C SER A 32 4.74 -2.05 -1.83
N GLY A 33 5.18 -2.99 -2.67
CA GLY A 33 4.26 -3.79 -3.48
C GLY A 33 4.93 -4.43 -4.69
N PRO A 34 4.13 -5.05 -5.57
CA PRO A 34 4.63 -5.78 -6.72
C PRO A 34 5.52 -4.93 -7.64
N GLY A 35 6.60 -5.52 -8.15
CA GLY A 35 7.51 -4.86 -9.09
C GLY A 35 8.38 -3.76 -8.49
N LEU A 36 8.43 -3.63 -7.16
CA LEU A 36 9.39 -2.79 -6.46
C LEU A 36 10.44 -3.70 -5.79
N ASP A 37 11.71 -3.48 -6.10
CA ASP A 37 12.82 -4.22 -5.46
C ASP A 37 13.04 -3.77 -4.01
N HIS A 38 12.68 -2.53 -3.71
CA HIS A 38 12.72 -1.91 -2.38
C HIS A 38 11.56 -0.93 -2.23
N ALA A 39 11.21 -0.61 -0.99
CA ALA A 39 10.14 0.36 -0.74
C ALA A 39 10.54 1.77 -1.22
N ILE A 40 9.62 2.45 -1.88
CA ILE A 40 9.79 3.86 -2.26
C ILE A 40 9.56 4.70 -0.99
N SER A 41 10.60 5.40 -0.54
CA SER A 41 10.49 6.33 0.59
C SER A 41 10.30 7.75 0.09
N ILE A 42 9.27 8.42 0.60
CA ILE A 42 8.96 9.82 0.30
C ILE A 42 8.97 10.58 1.62
N GLN A 43 9.88 11.54 1.72
CA GLN A 43 10.06 12.39 2.91
C GLN A 43 9.52 13.80 2.63
N GLY A 44 9.13 14.53 3.67
CA GLY A 44 8.75 15.94 3.56
C GLY A 44 7.58 16.30 4.48
N TYR A 45 6.84 17.34 4.11
CA TYR A 45 5.61 17.72 4.80
C TYR A 45 4.41 17.42 3.90
N GLY A 46 3.56 16.49 4.32
CA GLY A 46 2.38 16.07 3.57
C GLY A 46 1.19 17.05 3.67
N GLU A 47 1.27 18.04 4.55
CA GLU A 47 0.24 19.07 4.73
C GLU A 47 0.65 20.38 4.06
N GLY A 48 -0.29 21.05 3.37
CA GLY A 48 -0.15 22.43 2.91
C GLY A 48 0.67 22.65 1.62
N ASP A 49 1.44 21.66 1.17
CA ASP A 49 2.22 21.73 -0.07
C ASP A 49 1.84 20.61 -1.05
N SER A 50 0.84 20.87 -1.90
CA SER A 50 0.40 19.98 -2.98
C SER A 50 1.34 19.92 -4.20
N SER A 51 2.50 20.58 -4.14
CA SER A 51 3.53 20.51 -5.18
C SER A 51 4.65 19.53 -4.84
N SER A 52 4.86 19.24 -3.56
CA SER A 52 5.82 18.22 -3.11
C SER A 52 5.34 16.80 -3.44
N PRO A 53 6.26 15.83 -3.62
CA PRO A 53 5.87 14.43 -3.81
C PRO A 53 4.99 13.87 -2.68
N LEU A 54 5.29 14.22 -1.42
CA LEU A 54 4.49 13.75 -0.27
C LEU A 54 3.11 14.42 -0.24
N GLY A 55 3.01 15.72 -0.50
CA GLY A 55 1.72 16.40 -0.54
C GLY A 55 0.85 15.94 -1.71
N ILE A 56 1.43 15.69 -2.89
CA ILE A 56 0.70 15.06 -4.00
C ILE A 56 0.18 13.68 -3.59
N LEU A 57 1.02 12.86 -2.93
CA LEU A 57 0.61 11.55 -2.43
C LEU A 57 -0.58 11.68 -1.48
N VAL A 58 -0.46 12.53 -0.46
CA VAL A 58 -1.46 12.71 0.61
C VAL A 58 -2.78 13.26 0.05
N GLU A 59 -2.73 14.28 -0.80
CA GLU A 59 -3.90 14.90 -1.40
C GLU A 59 -4.59 13.93 -2.38
N GLN A 60 -3.84 13.41 -3.35
CA GLN A 60 -4.42 12.64 -4.44
C GLN A 60 -4.73 11.18 -4.05
N SER A 61 -4.17 10.68 -2.95
CA SER A 61 -4.64 9.43 -2.34
C SER A 61 -5.79 9.64 -1.35
N GLY A 62 -6.17 10.89 -1.05
CA GLY A 62 -7.29 11.19 -0.15
C GLY A 62 -6.99 10.93 1.32
N PHE A 63 -5.72 10.93 1.73
CA PHE A 63 -5.31 10.65 3.11
C PHE A 63 -6.12 11.47 4.12
N PHE A 64 -6.25 12.79 3.92
CA PHE A 64 -6.98 13.63 4.88
C PHE A 64 -8.45 13.28 5.00
N ALA A 65 -9.12 13.01 3.88
CA ALA A 65 -10.52 12.63 3.89
C ALA A 65 -10.77 11.23 4.49
N GLN A 66 -9.78 10.36 4.39
CA GLN A 66 -9.83 9.00 4.91
C GLN A 66 -9.42 8.91 6.39
N VAL A 67 -8.54 9.80 6.85
CA VAL A 67 -8.08 9.82 8.24
C VAL A 67 -9.00 10.67 9.10
N PHE A 68 -9.41 11.84 8.61
CA PHE A 68 -10.28 12.77 9.31
C PHE A 68 -11.67 12.78 8.69
N GLU A 69 -12.71 12.79 9.53
CA GLU A 69 -14.08 12.92 9.06
C GLU A 69 -14.30 14.27 8.36
N GLN A 70 -14.93 14.24 7.18
CA GLN A 70 -15.30 15.42 6.41
C GLN A 70 -16.78 15.39 6.06
N THR A 71 -17.42 16.56 6.01
CA THR A 71 -18.83 16.70 5.63
C THR A 71 -18.99 17.72 4.50
N PRO A 72 -19.52 17.31 3.32
CA PRO A 72 -19.86 15.94 2.94
C PRO A 72 -18.62 15.05 2.83
N SER A 73 -18.77 13.74 3.06
CA SER A 73 -17.63 12.81 2.93
C SER A 73 -17.31 12.58 1.46
N PRO A 74 -16.06 12.78 1.02
CA PRO A 74 -15.63 12.41 -0.32
C PRO A 74 -15.21 10.93 -0.40
N THR A 75 -15.25 10.18 0.72
CA THR A 75 -14.93 8.75 0.76
C THR A 75 -16.20 7.90 0.61
N SER A 76 -16.02 6.68 0.12
CA SER A 76 -17.10 5.69 0.01
C SER A 76 -16.82 4.45 0.85
N SER A 77 -17.82 3.92 1.55
CA SER A 77 -17.71 2.61 2.19
C SER A 77 -17.68 1.46 1.19
N ARG A 78 -18.18 1.67 -0.04
CA ARG A 78 -18.30 0.64 -1.07
C ARG A 78 -17.02 0.55 -1.90
N ARG A 79 -16.46 -0.66 -1.99
CA ARG A 79 -15.35 -0.96 -2.88
C ARG A 79 -15.71 -0.64 -4.35
N PRO A 80 -14.86 0.10 -5.09
CA PRO A 80 -15.08 0.32 -6.51
C PRO A 80 -15.15 -1.00 -7.28
N THR A 81 -16.05 -1.08 -8.27
CA THR A 81 -16.28 -2.27 -9.09
C THR A 81 -15.31 -2.38 -10.27
N SER A 82 -14.59 -1.31 -10.59
CA SER A 82 -13.57 -1.31 -11.64
C SER A 82 -12.39 -2.21 -11.28
N GLN A 83 -11.72 -2.75 -12.30
CA GLN A 83 -10.47 -3.48 -12.10
C GLN A 83 -9.44 -2.57 -11.41
N LEU A 84 -9.00 -2.96 -10.21
CA LEU A 84 -8.08 -2.14 -9.40
C LEU A 84 -6.61 -2.34 -9.76
N GLY A 85 -6.26 -3.48 -10.39
CA GLY A 85 -4.86 -3.86 -10.59
C GLY A 85 -4.17 -4.29 -9.29
N PRO A 86 -2.83 -4.36 -9.28
CA PRO A 86 -2.07 -4.77 -8.11
C PRO A 86 -2.18 -3.77 -6.95
N ARG A 87 -2.24 -4.30 -5.72
CA ARG A 87 -2.26 -3.54 -4.47
C ARG A 87 -0.83 -3.21 -4.03
N TYR A 88 -0.64 -1.97 -3.59
CA TYR A 88 0.53 -1.48 -2.89
C TYR A 88 0.14 -1.10 -1.46
N ASP A 89 1.03 -1.31 -0.51
CA ASP A 89 0.88 -0.82 0.86
C ASP A 89 1.60 0.51 0.99
N VAL A 90 0.90 1.52 1.50
CA VAL A 90 1.47 2.81 1.89
C VAL A 90 1.44 2.89 3.41
N THR A 91 2.62 3.01 4.01
CA THR A 91 2.80 3.23 5.44
C THR A 91 3.18 4.70 5.66
N TYR A 92 2.34 5.44 6.36
CA TYR A 92 2.57 6.85 6.72
C TYR A 92 3.13 6.98 8.13
N THR A 93 4.11 7.87 8.31
CA THR A 93 4.52 8.36 9.64
C THR A 93 3.82 9.68 9.89
N VAL A 94 3.01 9.74 10.94
CA VAL A 94 2.14 10.88 11.26
C VAL A 94 2.56 11.45 12.62
N PRO A 95 3.26 12.59 12.66
CA PRO A 95 3.73 13.12 13.92
C PRO A 95 2.55 13.51 14.82
N GLY A 96 2.65 13.19 16.12
CA GLY A 96 1.60 13.46 17.12
C GLY A 96 2.03 14.37 18.25
N GLY A 97 3.19 15.01 18.12
CA GLY A 97 3.78 15.86 19.16
C GLY A 97 3.95 15.09 20.46
N PRO A 98 3.36 15.55 21.59
CA PRO A 98 3.47 14.86 22.89
C PRO A 98 2.96 13.41 22.90
N ASN A 99 2.07 13.04 21.97
CA ASN A 99 1.52 11.69 21.87
C ASN A 99 2.45 10.71 21.12
N GLY A 100 3.59 11.20 20.63
CA GLY A 100 4.50 10.45 19.75
C GLY A 100 3.96 10.30 18.33
N ASP A 101 4.80 9.78 17.45
CA ASP A 101 4.44 9.52 16.06
C ASP A 101 3.50 8.32 15.97
N SER A 102 2.57 8.37 15.02
CA SER A 102 1.66 7.27 14.71
C SER A 102 1.93 6.72 13.33
N ILE A 103 1.64 5.43 13.14
CA ILE A 103 1.76 4.75 11.87
C ILE A 103 0.35 4.46 11.34
N LEU A 104 0.09 4.88 10.11
CA LEU A 104 -1.18 4.62 9.42
C LEU A 104 -0.93 3.89 8.10
N HIS A 105 -1.80 2.92 7.79
CA HIS A 105 -1.73 2.13 6.58
C HIS A 105 -2.83 2.53 5.59
N GLN A 106 -2.48 2.58 4.31
CA GLN A 106 -3.38 2.81 3.20
C GLN A 106 -3.03 1.84 2.07
N ASP A 107 -4.05 1.13 1.59
CA ASP A 107 -3.94 0.37 0.34
C ASP A 107 -3.99 1.34 -0.84
N LEU A 108 -3.08 1.16 -1.79
CA LEU A 108 -2.99 1.98 -3.00
C LEU A 108 -3.05 1.11 -4.26
N TYR A 109 -3.87 1.53 -5.21
CA TYR A 109 -4.13 0.88 -6.50
C TYR A 109 -3.82 1.86 -7.63
N PRO A 110 -2.53 2.05 -7.98
CA PRO A 110 -2.11 3.10 -8.91
C PRO A 110 -2.44 2.80 -10.37
N TYR A 111 -2.79 1.55 -10.69
CA TYR A 111 -3.12 1.09 -12.05
C TYR A 111 -4.60 0.76 -12.25
N ALA A 112 -5.48 1.21 -11.36
CA ALA A 112 -6.90 1.00 -11.50
C ALA A 112 -7.43 1.63 -12.81
N ALA A 113 -8.37 0.94 -13.46
CA ALA A 113 -8.78 1.23 -14.85
C ALA A 113 -9.32 2.66 -15.06
N ASN A 114 -9.94 3.25 -14.03
CA ASN A 114 -10.55 4.59 -14.08
C ASN A 114 -9.79 5.61 -13.22
N GLY A 115 -8.46 5.47 -13.16
CA GLY A 115 -7.58 6.30 -12.34
C GLY A 115 -7.27 5.66 -10.98
N PRO A 116 -6.22 6.15 -10.29
CA PRO A 116 -5.78 5.61 -9.01
C PRO A 116 -6.88 5.56 -7.95
N VAL A 117 -6.84 4.51 -7.15
CA VAL A 117 -7.77 4.31 -6.03
C VAL A 117 -6.97 4.01 -4.77
N SER A 118 -7.42 4.48 -3.63
CA SER A 118 -6.87 4.12 -2.33
C SER A 118 -7.95 3.63 -1.38
N TYR A 119 -7.54 2.94 -0.32
CA TYR A 119 -8.39 2.55 0.78
C TYR A 119 -7.67 2.65 2.11
N VAL A 120 -8.32 3.24 3.09
CA VAL A 120 -7.90 3.21 4.49
C VAL A 120 -8.94 2.43 5.26
N ALA A 121 -8.51 1.45 6.05
CA ALA A 121 -9.41 0.77 6.96
C ALA A 121 -9.94 1.76 8.00
N PRO A 122 -11.25 1.74 8.32
CA PRO A 122 -11.79 2.54 9.41
C PRO A 122 -11.22 2.05 10.74
N ASN A 123 -11.20 2.93 11.74
CA ASN A 123 -10.82 2.64 13.12
C ASN A 123 -9.33 2.28 13.37
N GLN A 124 -8.42 2.62 12.45
CA GLN A 124 -6.99 2.60 12.77
C GLN A 124 -6.71 3.63 13.86
N THR A 125 -6.06 3.20 14.94
CA THR A 125 -5.71 4.09 16.06
C THR A 125 -4.55 4.98 15.67
N PHE A 126 -4.66 6.28 15.93
CA PHE A 126 -3.53 7.20 15.86
C PHE A 126 -3.61 8.21 17.01
N TRP A 127 -2.45 8.76 17.38
CA TRP A 127 -2.29 9.69 18.49
C TRP A 127 -3.01 9.22 19.77
N ALA A 128 -2.74 7.96 20.13
CA ALA A 128 -3.28 7.20 21.27
C ALA A 128 -4.79 6.88 21.25
N SER A 129 -5.65 7.79 20.81
CA SER A 129 -7.11 7.63 20.94
C SER A 129 -7.93 7.91 19.69
N GLN A 130 -7.39 8.63 18.72
CA GLN A 130 -8.12 8.96 17.50
C GLN A 130 -8.25 7.74 16.59
N LYS A 131 -9.27 7.78 15.72
CA LYS A 131 -9.68 6.69 14.85
C LYS A 131 -9.87 7.22 13.44
N THR A 132 -9.32 6.51 12.46
CA THR A 132 -9.53 6.87 11.05
C THR A 132 -11.00 6.70 10.68
N ALA A 133 -11.54 7.65 9.91
CA ALA A 133 -12.87 7.53 9.30
C ALA A 133 -12.91 6.35 8.30
N GLY A 134 -11.83 6.17 7.56
CA GLY A 134 -11.63 5.15 6.55
C GLY A 134 -12.41 5.39 5.25
N GLY A 135 -12.38 4.37 4.40
CA GLY A 135 -13.15 4.32 3.15
C GLY A 135 -12.29 4.38 1.89
N TRP A 136 -12.97 4.17 0.77
CA TRP A 136 -12.41 4.21 -0.57
C TRP A 136 -12.36 5.64 -1.08
N PHE A 137 -11.25 5.99 -1.71
CA PHE A 137 -11.06 7.29 -2.36
C PHE A 137 -10.56 7.10 -3.79
N ARG A 138 -11.03 7.94 -4.71
CA ARG A 138 -10.55 7.96 -6.09
C ARG A 138 -9.68 9.19 -6.29
N GLY A 139 -8.41 8.95 -6.56
CA GLY A 139 -7.43 9.97 -6.90
C GLY A 139 -7.44 10.34 -8.38
N ASP A 140 -6.58 11.29 -8.71
CA ASP A 140 -6.36 11.73 -10.08
C ASP A 140 -5.13 11.05 -10.73
N ILE A 141 -4.89 11.38 -12.00
CA ILE A 141 -3.74 10.84 -12.75
C ILE A 141 -2.39 11.43 -12.30
N GLN A 142 -2.37 12.58 -11.61
CA GLN A 142 -1.13 13.18 -11.12
C GLN A 142 -0.48 12.28 -10.07
N LEU A 143 -1.28 11.60 -9.24
CA LEU A 143 -0.77 10.60 -8.29
C LEU A 143 0.11 9.57 -8.99
N LYS A 144 -0.41 8.92 -10.04
CA LYS A 144 0.34 7.91 -10.78
C LYS A 144 1.62 8.48 -11.41
N ARG A 145 1.54 9.69 -12.00
CA ARG A 145 2.72 10.34 -12.60
C ARG A 145 3.81 10.62 -11.57
N MET A 146 3.43 11.09 -10.39
CA MET A 146 4.36 11.33 -9.28
C MET A 146 4.99 10.01 -8.82
N LEU A 147 4.20 8.96 -8.61
CA LEU A 147 4.71 7.65 -8.18
C LEU A 147 5.70 7.07 -9.17
N VAL A 148 5.44 7.20 -10.48
CA VAL A 148 6.36 6.73 -11.53
C VAL A 148 7.67 7.51 -11.49
N LYS A 149 7.62 8.84 -11.30
CA LYS A 149 8.84 9.65 -11.11
C LYS A 149 9.61 9.25 -9.84
N ALA A 150 8.92 8.78 -8.81
CA ALA A 150 9.51 8.31 -7.56
C ALA A 150 10.06 6.87 -7.64
N GLY A 151 9.96 6.21 -8.80
CA GLY A 151 10.52 4.87 -9.03
C GLY A 151 9.50 3.75 -9.20
N MET A 152 8.21 4.05 -9.19
CA MET A 152 7.18 3.05 -9.47
C MET A 152 7.18 2.67 -10.97
N PRO A 153 6.93 1.39 -11.32
CA PRO A 153 6.80 1.01 -12.72
C PRO A 153 5.73 1.82 -13.48
N ALA A 154 6.01 2.19 -14.73
CA ALA A 154 5.03 2.95 -15.53
C ALA A 154 3.77 2.13 -15.89
N ARG A 155 3.92 0.80 -15.91
CA ARG A 155 2.86 -0.18 -16.21
C ARG A 155 2.75 -1.16 -15.06
N ALA A 156 1.55 -1.68 -14.85
CA ALA A 156 1.32 -2.71 -13.84
C ALA A 156 2.26 -3.89 -14.12
N PRO A 157 3.00 -4.37 -13.11
CA PRO A 157 3.74 -5.62 -13.23
C PRO A 157 2.76 -6.73 -13.60
N SER A 158 3.12 -7.53 -14.60
CA SER A 158 2.47 -8.81 -14.82
C SER A 158 2.54 -9.56 -13.49
N GLN A 159 1.42 -10.08 -13.01
CA GLN A 159 1.47 -11.04 -11.91
C GLN A 159 2.21 -12.27 -12.44
N SER A 160 3.54 -12.26 -12.36
CA SER A 160 4.31 -13.49 -12.42
C SER A 160 3.82 -14.27 -11.23
N ALA A 161 2.93 -15.21 -11.49
CA ALA A 161 2.47 -16.15 -10.48
C ALA A 161 3.73 -16.84 -9.98
N THR A 162 4.24 -16.41 -8.82
CA THR A 162 5.23 -17.15 -8.07
C THR A 162 4.52 -18.42 -7.62
N HIS A 163 4.38 -19.38 -8.53
CA HIS A 163 4.16 -20.76 -8.19
C HIS A 163 5.43 -21.17 -7.45
N GLY A 164 5.40 -21.02 -6.12
CA GLY A 164 6.19 -21.82 -5.21
C GLY A 164 5.74 -23.29 -5.31
N GLY A 165 5.78 -23.84 -6.51
CA GLY A 165 5.68 -25.26 -6.76
C GLY A 165 7.11 -25.76 -6.81
N LYS A 166 7.50 -26.52 -5.80
CA LYS A 166 8.55 -27.53 -5.96
C LYS A 166 8.07 -28.48 -7.07
N LEU A 167 8.31 -28.12 -8.33
CA LEU A 167 8.11 -29.00 -9.47
C LEU A 167 9.25 -30.00 -9.45
N GLY A 168 9.03 -31.08 -8.69
CA GLY A 168 9.72 -32.33 -8.93
C GLY A 168 9.55 -32.70 -10.40
N VAL A 169 10.67 -32.97 -11.05
CA VAL A 169 10.74 -33.49 -12.40
C VAL A 169 9.96 -34.80 -12.44
N ALA A 170 8.76 -34.77 -13.02
CA ALA A 170 8.06 -35.97 -13.49
C ALA A 170 8.06 -35.89 -15.02
N LEU A 171 9.18 -36.33 -15.61
CA LEU A 171 9.25 -36.60 -17.04
C LEU A 171 8.22 -37.68 -17.37
N GLY A 172 7.17 -37.28 -18.07
CA GLY A 172 6.27 -38.19 -18.74
C GLY A 172 7.02 -38.91 -19.87
N ALA A 173 7.08 -40.24 -19.78
CA ALA A 173 7.32 -41.12 -20.91
C ALA A 173 6.12 -42.06 -20.98
N GLY A 174 5.23 -41.84 -21.95
CA GLY A 174 3.99 -42.59 -22.01
C GLY A 174 3.17 -42.38 -23.28
N ALA A 175 3.81 -42.35 -24.45
CA ALA A 175 3.14 -42.63 -25.73
C ALA A 175 4.15 -43.02 -26.81
N GLY A 176 4.22 -44.32 -27.10
CA GLY A 176 4.38 -44.86 -28.46
C GLY A 176 5.78 -45.04 -29.02
N VAL A 177 6.32 -46.26 -28.94
CA VAL A 177 6.86 -46.98 -30.12
C VAL A 177 6.66 -48.49 -29.90
N ALA A 178 5.79 -49.09 -30.70
CA ALA A 178 5.83 -50.51 -31.01
C ALA A 178 6.74 -50.68 -32.24
N VAL A 179 7.85 -51.42 -32.13
CA VAL A 179 8.52 -52.21 -33.20
C VAL A 179 9.59 -53.10 -32.52
N ALA A 180 9.73 -54.32 -33.07
CA ALA A 180 10.79 -55.31 -32.84
C ALA A 180 10.61 -56.33 -31.70
N ALA A 181 9.60 -57.19 -31.89
CA ALA A 181 9.76 -58.61 -31.60
C ALA A 181 10.86 -59.20 -32.50
N ALA A 182 12.10 -59.32 -32.00
CA ALA A 182 13.14 -60.25 -32.47
C ALA A 182 14.43 -60.00 -31.66
N GLY A 183 14.68 -60.79 -30.61
CA GLY A 183 15.97 -60.70 -29.91
C GLY A 183 16.08 -61.55 -28.64
N LEU A 184 14.96 -61.83 -27.95
CA LEU A 184 14.98 -62.59 -26.69
C LEU A 184 14.64 -64.08 -26.82
N ALA A 185 14.44 -64.60 -28.04
CA ALA A 185 14.25 -66.03 -28.29
C ALA A 185 15.57 -66.79 -28.55
N LEU A 186 16.71 -66.09 -28.72
CA LEU A 186 18.00 -66.71 -29.04
C LEU A 186 18.90 -66.99 -27.82
N LEU A 187 18.53 -66.54 -26.62
CA LEU A 187 19.30 -66.83 -25.39
C LEU A 187 18.73 -67.99 -24.56
N TYR A 188 17.52 -68.47 -24.88
CA TYR A 188 16.96 -69.67 -24.23
C TYR A 188 17.31 -70.99 -24.94
N ARG A 189 17.82 -70.96 -26.18
CA ARG A 189 18.20 -72.18 -26.91
C ARG A 189 19.62 -72.69 -26.66
N ARG A 190 20.41 -72.01 -25.82
CA ARG A 190 21.83 -72.35 -25.57
C ARG A 190 22.10 -72.99 -24.20
N ARG A 191 21.06 -73.28 -23.40
CA ARG A 191 21.19 -73.91 -22.07
C ARG A 191 20.59 -75.32 -21.94
N SER A 192 20.11 -75.93 -23.03
CA SER A 192 19.63 -77.32 -23.04
C SER A 192 20.51 -78.29 -23.86
N ALA A 193 21.80 -78.02 -23.96
CA ALA A 193 22.78 -78.97 -24.50
C ALA A 193 24.06 -78.93 -23.68
N SER A 194 24.00 -79.48 -22.46
CA SER A 194 25.11 -79.98 -21.63
C SER A 194 24.52 -80.45 -20.30
N GLY A 195 24.23 -81.74 -20.18
CA GLY A 195 23.63 -82.38 -19.01
C GLY A 195 22.78 -83.56 -19.42
#